data_AF-A0A085MI21-F1
#
_entry.id   AF-A0A085MI21-F1
#
_cell.length_a   1.000
_cell.length_b   1.000
_cell.length_c   1.000
_cell.angle_alpha   90.00
_cell.angle_beta   90.00
_cell.angle_gamma   90.00
#
_symmetry.space_group_name_H-M   'P 1'
#
loop_
_entity.id
_entity.type
_entity.pdbx_description
1 polymer ?
#
loop_
_entity_poly.entity_id
_entity_poly.type
_entity_poly.pdbx_seq_one_letter_code
_entity_poly.pdbx_strand_id
1 'polypeptide(L)'
;MSRVSQTLKFRNPLDAVTKGLNLALSWQMNEVELMADSSTVLRWTSDSLLRKGRLRTKAASEMIIRRRIGILLSLVEECGLALNISLVKSADNKADCSVPQRWSGSPKASAPVRAATVSSEVQQIIAKIRRDAGHPGSRRTLYFVGRVCLTVSKQQVLQVIIYCEACQSIDPAPAK
;
A
#
# COMPACT_ATOMS: atom_id res chain seq x y z
N MET A 1 -23.56 -3.37 9.50
CA MET A 1 -22.22 -4.01 9.54
C MET A 1 -21.37 -3.41 8.42
N SER A 2 -20.54 -2.42 8.74
CA SER A 2 -19.78 -1.66 7.75
C SER A 2 -18.59 -2.49 7.24
N ARG A 3 -18.58 -2.81 5.94
CA ARG A 3 -17.44 -3.48 5.30
C ARG A 3 -16.25 -2.52 5.28
N VAL A 4 -15.22 -2.85 6.05
CA VAL A 4 -13.91 -2.20 5.97
C VAL A 4 -13.25 -2.66 4.67
N SER A 5 -13.36 -1.86 3.61
CA SER A 5 -12.62 -2.10 2.36
C SER A 5 -11.18 -1.63 2.53
N GLN A 6 -10.27 -2.57 2.84
CA GLN A 6 -8.83 -2.29 2.83
C GLN A 6 -8.30 -2.29 1.40
N THR A 7 -7.74 -1.16 0.97
CA THR A 7 -7.07 -1.03 -0.34
C THR A 7 -5.65 -1.56 -0.22
N LEU A 8 -5.39 -2.78 -0.71
CA LEU A 8 -4.06 -3.36 -0.73
C LEU A 8 -3.38 -3.01 -2.07
N LYS A 9 -2.59 -1.92 -2.08
CA LYS A 9 -1.73 -1.60 -3.22
C LYS A 9 -0.48 -2.47 -3.16
N PHE A 10 -0.33 -3.40 -4.10
CA PHE A 10 0.79 -4.33 -4.13
C PHE A 10 1.94 -3.75 -4.94
N ARG A 11 3.09 -3.53 -4.27
CA ARG A 11 4.31 -3.02 -4.90
C ARG A 11 5.12 -4.12 -5.60
N ASN A 12 4.81 -5.38 -5.33
CA ASN A 12 5.47 -6.56 -5.86
C ASN A 12 4.40 -7.61 -6.18
N PRO A 13 4.38 -8.18 -7.40
CA PRO A 13 3.43 -9.22 -7.78
C PRO A 13 3.36 -10.40 -6.81
N LEU A 14 4.50 -10.84 -6.25
CA LEU A 14 4.52 -11.96 -5.28
C LEU A 14 3.75 -11.63 -3.99
N ASP A 15 3.72 -10.37 -3.54
CA ASP A 15 2.91 -9.99 -2.38
C ASP A 15 1.41 -10.06 -2.69
N ALA A 16 1.03 -9.76 -3.94
CA ALA A 16 -0.36 -9.89 -4.39
C ALA A 16 -0.80 -11.34 -4.35
N VAL A 17 0.07 -12.26 -4.81
CA VAL A 17 -0.18 -13.70 -4.74
C VAL A 17 -0.33 -14.18 -3.30
N THR A 18 0.61 -13.85 -2.41
CA THR A 18 0.52 -14.29 -1.00
C THR A 18 -0.76 -13.81 -0.32
N LYS A 19 -1.18 -12.55 -0.55
CA LYS A 19 -2.43 -12.06 0.05
C LYS A 19 -3.67 -12.64 -0.62
N GLY A 20 -3.63 -12.92 -1.92
CA GLY A 20 -4.70 -13.62 -2.62
C GLY A 20 -4.92 -15.03 -2.08
N LEU A 21 -3.83 -15.78 -1.86
CA LEU A 21 -3.88 -17.12 -1.25
C LEU A 21 -4.39 -17.08 0.19
N ASN A 22 -3.92 -16.13 1.01
CA ASN A 22 -4.44 -15.96 2.37
C ASN A 22 -5.94 -15.66 2.41
N LEU A 23 -6.43 -14.88 1.43
CA LEU A 23 -7.86 -14.58 1.30
C LEU A 23 -8.65 -15.84 0.90
N ALA A 24 -8.15 -16.62 -0.06
CA ALA A 24 -8.76 -17.89 -0.45
C ALA A 24 -8.86 -18.87 0.73
N LEU A 25 -7.80 -18.97 1.54
CA LEU A 25 -7.79 -19.76 2.77
C LEU A 25 -8.82 -19.24 3.79
N SER A 26 -8.96 -17.93 3.95
CA SER A 26 -9.97 -17.35 4.84
C SER A 26 -11.40 -17.67 4.39
N TRP A 27 -11.59 -17.98 3.11
CA TRP A 27 -12.85 -18.39 2.50
C TRP A 27 -12.99 -19.92 2.39
N GLN A 28 -12.05 -20.68 2.94
CA GLN A 28 -12.03 -22.16 2.90
C GLN A 28 -12.05 -22.71 1.47
N MET A 29 -11.42 -22.00 0.53
CA MET A 29 -11.24 -22.47 -0.84
C MET A 29 -10.07 -23.46 -0.88
N ASN A 30 -10.31 -24.65 -1.43
CA ASN A 30 -9.28 -25.69 -1.58
C ASN A 30 -8.65 -25.71 -2.99
N GLU A 31 -9.27 -25.03 -3.95
CA GLU A 31 -8.79 -24.91 -5.32
C GLU A 31 -8.69 -23.43 -5.70
N VAL A 32 -7.53 -23.01 -6.19
CA VAL A 32 -7.24 -21.63 -6.55
C VAL A 32 -6.54 -21.58 -7.89
N GLU A 33 -7.12 -20.82 -8.83
CA GLU A 33 -6.45 -20.47 -10.08
C GLU A 33 -5.76 -19.11 -9.95
N LEU A 34 -4.44 -19.11 -10.04
CA LEU A 34 -3.62 -17.91 -10.08
C LEU A 34 -3.41 -17.47 -11.53
N MET A 35 -4.10 -16.40 -11.89
CA MET A 35 -3.90 -15.68 -13.16
C MET A 35 -2.90 -14.55 -12.96
N ALA A 36 -1.82 -14.54 -13.73
CA ALA A 36 -0.85 -13.44 -13.72
C ALA A 36 -0.47 -13.06 -15.16
N ASP A 37 -0.14 -11.78 -15.39
CA ASP A 37 0.38 -11.28 -16.66
C ASP A 37 1.92 -11.20 -16.69
N SER A 38 2.56 -11.40 -15.54
CA SER A 38 4.01 -11.45 -15.40
C SER A 38 4.55 -12.87 -15.58
N SER A 39 5.10 -13.15 -16.77
CA SER A 39 5.77 -14.42 -17.08
C SER A 39 6.92 -14.76 -16.15
N THR A 40 7.58 -13.76 -15.56
CA THR A 40 8.69 -13.97 -14.62
C THR A 40 8.21 -14.49 -13.27
N VAL A 41 7.09 -13.96 -12.77
CA VAL A 41 6.47 -14.37 -11.50
C VAL A 41 5.90 -15.77 -11.65
N LEU A 42 5.21 -16.01 -12.77
CA LEU A 42 4.67 -17.33 -13.10
C LEU A 42 5.79 -18.37 -13.18
N ARG A 43 6.88 -18.08 -13.91
CA ARG A 43 8.04 -18.99 -13.99
C ARG A 43 8.61 -19.29 -12.61
N TRP A 44 8.82 -18.29 -11.76
CA TRP A 44 9.36 -18.52 -10.41
C TRP A 44 8.45 -19.40 -9.55
N THR A 45 7.13 -19.18 -9.60
CA THR A 45 6.18 -19.99 -8.84
C THR A 45 6.07 -21.40 -9.41
N SER A 46 5.95 -21.56 -10.73
CA SER A 46 5.90 -22.87 -11.40
C SER A 46 7.17 -23.68 -11.21
N ASP A 47 8.36 -23.08 -11.38
CA ASP A 47 9.65 -23.76 -11.16
C ASP A 47 9.78 -24.26 -9.72
N SER A 48 9.22 -23.51 -8.77
CA SER A 48 9.28 -23.83 -7.34
C SER A 48 8.26 -24.90 -6.95
N LEU A 49 7.04 -24.87 -7.49
CA LEU A 49 6.03 -25.93 -7.30
C LEU A 49 6.48 -27.26 -7.91
N LEU A 50 7.14 -27.21 -9.06
CA LEU A 50 7.71 -28.39 -9.72
C LEU A 50 8.98 -28.91 -9.02
N ARG A 51 9.36 -28.32 -7.86
CA ARG A 51 10.62 -28.57 -7.12
C ARG A 51 11.85 -28.59 -8.05
N LYS A 52 11.78 -27.88 -9.19
CA LYS A 52 12.77 -27.88 -10.27
C LYS A 52 13.95 -26.98 -9.91
N GLY A 53 14.63 -27.31 -8.82
CA GLY A 53 15.90 -26.72 -8.46
C GLY A 53 15.87 -25.25 -8.02
N ARG A 54 16.97 -24.87 -7.41
CA ARG A 54 17.20 -23.56 -6.78
C ARG A 54 16.88 -22.42 -7.75
N LEU A 55 15.95 -21.53 -7.37
CA LEU A 55 15.68 -20.25 -8.05
C LEU A 55 16.99 -19.56 -8.43
N ARG A 56 17.31 -19.53 -9.73
CA ARG A 56 18.50 -18.89 -10.27
C ARG A 56 18.14 -17.49 -10.77
N THR A 57 18.24 -16.50 -9.89
CA THR A 57 18.00 -15.10 -10.27
C THR A 57 19.15 -14.24 -9.80
N LYS A 58 19.92 -13.62 -10.72
CA LYS A 58 21.02 -12.70 -10.42
C LYS A 58 20.54 -11.31 -9.92
N ALA A 59 19.33 -11.22 -9.36
CA ALA A 59 18.77 -9.95 -8.92
C ALA A 59 19.28 -9.61 -7.51
N ALA A 60 19.57 -8.33 -7.24
CA ALA A 60 19.93 -7.85 -5.90
C ALA A 60 18.87 -8.20 -4.83
N SER A 61 17.64 -8.51 -5.25
CA SER A 61 16.52 -8.93 -4.41
C SER A 61 16.28 -10.46 -4.36
N GLU A 62 17.22 -11.29 -4.83
CA GLU A 62 17.07 -12.76 -4.91
C GLU A 62 16.65 -13.39 -3.59
N MET A 63 17.27 -13.00 -2.47
CA MET A 63 16.97 -13.60 -1.16
C MET A 63 15.53 -13.31 -0.71
N ILE A 64 14.99 -12.13 -1.05
CA ILE A 64 13.61 -11.74 -0.75
C ILE A 64 12.63 -12.53 -1.62
N ILE A 65 12.96 -12.70 -2.90
CA ILE A 65 12.16 -13.50 -3.85
C ILE A 65 12.09 -14.96 -3.37
N ARG A 66 13.23 -15.56 -3.00
CA ARG A 66 13.30 -16.92 -2.45
C ARG A 66 12.49 -17.08 -1.16
N ARG A 67 12.60 -16.14 -0.22
CA ARG A 67 11.82 -16.17 1.02
C ARG A 67 10.32 -16.16 0.76
N ARG A 68 9.85 -15.31 -0.16
CA ARG A 68 8.42 -15.18 -0.48
C ARG A 68 7.88 -16.42 -1.17
N ILE A 69 8.66 -16.99 -2.08
CA ILE A 69 8.28 -18.24 -2.75
C ILE A 69 8.27 -19.40 -1.76
N GLY A 70 9.21 -19.45 -0.82
CA GLY A 70 9.19 -20.43 0.27
C GLY A 70 7.89 -20.37 1.09
N ILE A 71 7.44 -19.17 1.47
CA ILE A 71 6.15 -18.99 2.17
C ILE A 71 4.99 -19.48 1.31
N LEU A 72 4.99 -19.17 0.02
CA LEU A 72 3.95 -19.61 -0.91
C LEU A 72 3.89 -21.14 -1.00
N LEU A 73 5.04 -21.81 -1.12
CA LEU A 73 5.11 -23.27 -1.14
C LEU A 73 4.60 -23.88 0.17
N SER A 74 5.03 -23.34 1.33
CA SER A 74 4.53 -23.79 2.63
C SER A 74 3.01 -23.67 2.73
N LEU A 75 2.43 -22.56 2.25
CA LEU A 75 0.97 -22.40 2.25
C LEU A 75 0.27 -23.42 1.35
N VAL A 76 0.84 -23.73 0.18
CA VAL A 76 0.27 -24.71 -0.76
C VAL A 76 0.35 -26.13 -0.18
N GLU A 77 1.51 -26.52 0.38
CA GLU A 77 1.75 -27.84 0.93
C GLU A 77 1.00 -28.06 2.27
N GLU A 78 1.08 -27.11 3.21
CA GLU A 78 0.52 -27.25 4.56
C GLU A 78 -1.01 -27.08 4.59
N CYS A 79 -1.57 -26.26 3.70
CA CYS A 79 -3.02 -26.04 3.64
C CYS A 79 -3.72 -26.90 2.58
N GLY A 80 -3.01 -27.76 1.86
CA GLY A 80 -3.59 -28.68 0.86
C GLY A 80 -4.26 -27.95 -0.32
N LEU A 81 -3.73 -26.79 -0.72
CA LEU A 81 -4.32 -26.00 -1.81
C LEU A 81 -3.96 -26.59 -3.17
N ALA A 82 -4.96 -26.88 -4.00
CA ALA A 82 -4.78 -27.14 -5.41
C ALA A 82 -4.57 -25.81 -6.15
N LEU A 83 -3.30 -25.46 -6.36
CA LEU A 83 -2.91 -24.21 -7.04
C LEU A 83 -2.65 -24.44 -8.53
N ASN A 84 -3.54 -23.92 -9.38
CA ASN A 84 -3.35 -23.86 -10.83
C ASN A 84 -2.79 -22.48 -11.21
N ILE A 85 -1.88 -22.42 -12.18
CA ILE A 85 -1.26 -21.16 -12.60
C ILE A 85 -1.42 -20.96 -14.11
N SER A 86 -2.02 -19.84 -14.51
CA SER A 86 -2.26 -19.49 -15.91
C SER A 86 -1.67 -18.10 -16.25
N LEU A 87 -1.01 -18.03 -17.41
CA LEU A 87 -0.51 -16.76 -17.96
C LEU A 87 -1.64 -16.09 -18.72
N VAL A 88 -2.02 -14.90 -18.29
CA VAL A 88 -3.11 -14.12 -18.91
C VAL A 88 -2.52 -12.87 -19.55
N LYS A 89 -3.05 -12.44 -20.70
CA LYS A 89 -2.62 -11.16 -21.29
C LYS A 89 -2.98 -10.02 -20.34
N SER A 90 -2.13 -9.00 -20.22
CA SER A 90 -2.37 -7.89 -19.28
C SER A 90 -3.75 -7.21 -19.48
N ALA A 91 -4.24 -7.13 -20.73
CA ALA A 91 -5.58 -6.60 -21.04
C ALA A 91 -6.74 -7.45 -20.48
N ASP A 92 -6.50 -8.75 -20.26
CA ASP A 92 -7.46 -9.71 -19.71
C ASP A 92 -7.24 -9.91 -18.19
N ASN A 93 -6.17 -9.32 -17.63
CA ASN A 93 -5.87 -9.37 -16.20
C ASN A 93 -6.84 -8.44 -15.44
N LYS A 94 -7.90 -9.03 -14.89
CA LYS A 94 -8.88 -8.30 -14.08
C LYS A 94 -8.26 -7.59 -12.87
N ALA A 95 -7.07 -7.99 -12.41
CA ALA A 95 -6.37 -7.28 -11.34
C ALA A 95 -5.89 -5.89 -11.79
N ASP A 96 -5.56 -5.69 -13.07
CA ASP A 96 -5.05 -4.43 -13.61
C ASP A 96 -6.15 -3.52 -14.13
N CYS A 97 -7.23 -4.09 -14.65
CA CYS A 97 -8.36 -3.34 -15.22
C CYS A 97 -9.27 -2.67 -14.17
N SER A 98 -9.09 -2.95 -12.87
CA SER A 98 -10.12 -2.71 -11.84
C SER A 98 -9.75 -1.70 -10.76
N VAL A 99 -8.92 -0.68 -11.06
CA VAL A 99 -8.84 0.50 -10.18
C VAL A 99 -9.64 1.62 -10.83
N PRO A 100 -10.86 1.93 -10.35
CA PRO A 100 -11.62 3.09 -10.83
C PRO A 100 -10.71 4.31 -10.84
N GLN A 101 -10.69 5.11 -11.91
CA GLN A 101 -9.82 6.30 -11.99
C GLN A 101 -9.98 7.23 -10.77
N ARG A 102 -11.16 7.26 -10.14
CA ARG A 102 -11.42 7.97 -8.88
C ARG A 102 -10.54 7.52 -7.70
N TRP A 103 -9.98 6.31 -7.77
CA TRP A 103 -9.05 5.71 -6.80
C TRP A 103 -7.58 5.82 -7.28
N SER A 104 -7.36 6.02 -8.58
CA SER A 104 -6.04 6.21 -9.18
C SER A 104 -5.60 7.67 -9.28
N GLY A 105 -6.53 8.62 -9.12
CA GLY A 105 -6.21 10.04 -9.05
C GLY A 105 -5.58 10.43 -7.71
N SER A 106 -4.58 11.31 -7.74
CA SER A 106 -4.47 12.30 -6.66
C SER A 106 -5.83 12.98 -6.49
N PRO A 107 -6.22 13.43 -5.27
CA PRO A 107 -7.45 14.19 -5.12
C PRO A 107 -7.40 15.33 -6.13
N LYS A 108 -8.29 15.31 -7.14
CA LYS A 108 -8.54 16.49 -7.95
C LYS A 108 -8.95 17.54 -6.93
N ALA A 109 -8.16 18.62 -6.83
CA ALA A 109 -8.52 19.79 -6.05
C ALA A 109 -9.91 20.23 -6.55
N SER A 110 -10.94 19.83 -5.81
CA SER A 110 -12.25 20.41 -5.95
C SER A 110 -12.08 21.90 -5.69
N ALA A 111 -12.53 22.72 -6.64
CA ALA A 111 -12.64 24.15 -6.45
C ALA A 111 -13.26 24.47 -5.07
N PRO A 112 -12.81 25.54 -4.40
CA PRO A 112 -13.06 25.73 -2.98
C PRO A 112 -14.53 26.08 -2.77
N VAL A 113 -15.32 25.12 -2.32
CA VAL A 113 -16.54 25.44 -1.59
C VAL A 113 -16.08 26.06 -0.28
N ARG A 114 -16.24 27.38 -0.19
CA ARG A 114 -15.96 28.19 1.00
C ARG A 114 -16.64 27.55 2.22
N ALA A 115 -15.84 27.02 3.15
CA ALA A 115 -16.23 26.76 4.53
C ALA A 115 -15.25 27.53 5.43
N ALA A 116 -15.54 28.81 5.66
CA ALA A 116 -14.64 29.78 6.28
C ALA A 116 -14.49 29.65 7.81
N THR A 117 -14.80 28.51 8.42
CA THR A 117 -14.68 28.34 9.89
C THR A 117 -13.98 27.04 10.33
N VAL A 118 -13.94 25.99 9.50
CA VAL A 118 -13.38 24.67 9.90
C VAL A 118 -11.85 24.57 9.71
N SER A 119 -11.24 25.46 8.92
CA SER A 119 -9.78 25.42 8.69
C SER A 119 -8.97 25.79 9.93
N SER A 120 -9.51 26.63 10.83
CA SER A 120 -8.78 27.13 12.00
C SER A 120 -8.65 26.06 13.10
N GLU A 121 -9.75 25.36 13.43
CA GLU A 121 -9.76 24.34 14.49
C GLU A 121 -8.86 23.15 14.14
N VAL A 122 -8.93 22.67 12.90
CA VAL A 122 -8.09 21.56 12.44
C VAL A 122 -6.60 21.94 12.45
N GLN A 123 -6.26 23.18 12.06
CA GLN A 123 -4.88 23.67 12.15
C GLN A 123 -4.39 23.80 13.59
N GLN A 124 -5.25 24.22 14.53
CA GLN A 124 -4.91 24.27 15.95
C GLN A 124 -4.63 22.87 16.53
N ILE A 125 -5.45 21.88 16.16
CA ILE A 125 -5.24 20.48 16.58
C ILE A 125 -3.90 19.95 16.04
N ILE A 126 -3.60 20.20 14.76
CA ILE A 126 -2.31 19.82 14.15
C ILE A 126 -1.15 20.50 14.87
N ALA A 127 -1.25 21.81 15.13
CA ALA A 127 -0.20 22.59 15.78
C ALA A 127 0.05 22.14 17.23
N LYS A 128 -1.01 21.79 17.96
CA LYS A 128 -0.91 21.26 19.32
C LYS A 128 -0.21 19.90 19.34
N ILE A 129 -0.74 18.92 18.61
CA ILE A 129 -0.17 17.55 18.55
C ILE A 129 1.29 17.59 18.10
N ARG A 130 1.62 18.47 17.15
CA ARG A 130 2.99 18.63 16.67
C ARG A 130 3.93 19.21 17.73
N ARG A 131 3.49 20.22 18.49
CA ARG A 131 4.28 20.78 19.60
C ARG A 131 4.52 19.72 20.67
N ASP A 132 3.47 19.03 21.09
CA ASP A 132 3.53 17.98 22.10
C ASP A 132 4.46 16.82 21.68
N ALA A 133 4.54 16.54 20.38
CA ALA A 133 5.41 15.50 19.82
C ALA A 133 6.84 15.96 19.46
N GLY A 134 7.21 17.22 19.76
CA GLY A 134 8.56 17.73 19.50
C GLY A 134 8.84 18.11 18.05
N HIS A 135 7.90 18.78 17.38
CA HIS A 135 8.05 19.29 16.01
C HIS A 135 8.41 18.28 14.91
N PRO A 136 7.84 17.06 14.88
CA PRO A 136 8.21 16.06 13.89
C PRO A 136 7.86 16.48 12.45
N GLY A 137 8.55 15.87 11.49
CA GLY A 137 8.30 16.08 10.06
C GLY A 137 6.90 15.67 9.60
N SER A 138 6.53 16.04 8.37
CA SER A 138 5.16 15.93 7.84
C SER A 138 4.54 14.53 7.92
N ARG A 139 5.31 13.47 7.66
CA ARG A 139 4.81 12.09 7.75
C ARG A 139 4.47 11.68 9.18
N ARG A 140 5.32 12.01 10.15
CA ARG A 140 5.12 11.69 11.56
C ARG A 140 4.00 12.54 12.17
N THR A 141 3.95 13.83 11.83
CA THR A 141 2.84 14.71 12.25
C THR A 141 1.49 14.20 11.73
N LEU A 142 1.40 13.82 10.45
CA LEU A 142 0.17 13.26 9.89
C LEU A 142 -0.25 11.96 10.59
N TYR A 143 0.71 11.10 10.96
CA TYR A 143 0.44 9.88 11.70
C TYR A 143 -0.16 10.15 13.09
N PHE A 144 0.40 11.10 13.85
CA PHE A 144 -0.12 11.44 15.18
C PHE A 144 -1.48 12.11 15.10
N VAL A 145 -1.65 13.04 14.16
CA VAL A 145 -2.94 13.74 13.98
C VAL A 145 -4.02 12.78 13.51
N GLY A 146 -3.70 11.82 12.64
CA GLY A 146 -4.64 10.81 12.15
C GLY A 146 -5.22 9.88 13.23
N ARG A 147 -4.65 9.86 14.43
CA ARG A 147 -5.21 9.15 15.59
C ARG A 147 -6.30 9.94 16.32
N VAL A 148 -6.37 11.25 16.10
CA VAL A 148 -7.31 12.17 16.77
C VAL A 148 -8.33 12.72 15.77
N CYS A 149 -7.92 13.00 14.53
CA CYS A 149 -8.76 13.58 13.51
C CYS A 149 -8.51 12.90 12.15
N LEU A 150 -9.47 12.05 11.74
CA LEU A 150 -9.38 11.26 10.50
C LEU A 150 -9.60 12.09 9.23
N THR A 151 -10.11 13.32 9.34
CA THR A 151 -10.40 14.20 8.21
C THR A 151 -9.20 15.06 7.79
N VAL A 152 -8.07 14.96 8.51
CA VAL A 152 -6.89 15.78 8.24
C VAL A 152 -6.15 15.32 6.99
N SER A 153 -5.96 16.26 6.07
CA SER A 153 -5.20 16.05 4.85
C SER A 153 -3.71 16.32 5.04
N LYS A 154 -2.89 15.70 4.18
CA LYS A 154 -1.44 15.97 4.11
C LYS A 154 -1.14 17.44 3.82
N GLN A 155 -1.98 18.14 3.04
CA GLN A 155 -1.78 19.55 2.72
C GLN A 155 -1.97 20.44 3.95
N GLN A 156 -2.98 20.18 4.78
CA GLN A 156 -3.18 20.93 6.03
C GLN A 156 -2.00 20.76 6.99
N VAL A 157 -1.44 19.55 7.09
CA VAL A 157 -0.23 19.29 7.89
C VAL A 157 0.98 20.03 7.33
N LEU A 158 1.17 20.05 6.01
CA LEU A 158 2.25 20.79 5.38
C LEU A 158 2.15 22.29 5.62
N GLN A 159 0.94 22.86 5.55
CA GLN A 159 0.72 24.29 5.83
C GLN A 159 1.16 24.65 7.26
N VAL A 160 0.75 23.88 8.27
CA VAL A 160 1.15 24.13 9.67
C VAL A 160 2.67 23.98 9.88
N ILE A 161 3.33 23.08 9.13
CA ILE A 161 4.78 22.90 9.22
C ILE A 161 5.52 24.05 8.54
N ILE A 162 5.08 24.46 7.35
CA ILE A 162 5.69 25.55 6.58
C ILE A 162 5.65 26.85 7.39
N TYR A 163 4.54 27.14 8.07
CA TYR A 163 4.34 28.36 8.86
C TYR A 163 4.67 28.18 10.35
N CYS A 164 5.43 27.14 10.72
CA CYS A 164 5.82 26.98 12.12
C CYS A 164 7.04 27.86 12.44
N GLU A 165 6.82 28.89 13.26
CA GLU A 165 7.85 29.84 13.69
C GLU A 165 9.11 29.15 14.26
N ALA A 166 8.93 28.19 15.18
CA ALA A 166 10.04 27.47 15.80
C ALA A 166 10.88 26.63 14.82
N CYS A 167 10.31 26.24 13.68
CA CYS A 167 11.04 25.51 12.65
C CYS A 167 11.65 26.45 11.62
N GLN A 168 10.96 27.52 11.27
CA GLN A 168 11.49 28.57 10.40
C GLN A 168 12.69 29.28 11.02
N SER A 169 12.77 29.38 12.35
CA SER A 169 13.95 29.95 13.02
C SER A 169 15.20 29.07 12.93
N ILE A 170 15.05 27.77 12.62
CA ILE A 170 16.16 26.81 12.48
C ILE A 170 16.49 26.60 11.01
N ASP A 171 15.47 26.42 10.18
CA ASP A 171 15.56 26.16 8.74
C ASP A 171 14.44 26.93 8.03
N PRO A 172 14.68 28.20 7.68
CA PRO A 172 13.67 29.02 7.02
C PRO A 172 13.38 28.44 5.64
N ALA A 173 12.11 28.07 5.41
CA ALA A 173 11.67 27.63 4.09
C ALA A 173 12.01 28.74 3.06
N PRO A 174 12.55 28.38 1.88
CA PRO A 174 12.93 29.37 0.88
C PRO A 174 11.73 30.26 0.55
N ALA A 175 11.92 31.57 0.73
CA ALA A 175 10.93 32.55 0.31
C ALA A 175 10.67 32.37 -1.19
N LYS A 176 9.39 32.35 -1.57
CA LYS A 176 8.98 32.33 -2.98
C LYS A 176 9.31 33.66 -3.65
#